data_AF-A0A0F6YIJ5-F1
#
_entry.id   AF-A0A0F6YIJ5-F1
#
_cell.length_a   1.000
_cell.length_b   1.000
_cell.length_c   1.000
_cell.angle_alpha   90.00
_cell.angle_beta   90.00
_cell.angle_gamma   90.00
#
_symmetry.space_group_name_H-M   'P 1'
#
loop_
_entity.id
_entity.type
_entity.pdbx_description
1 polymer ?
#
loop_
_entity_poly.entity_id
_entity_poly.type
_entity_poly.pdbx_seq_one_letter_code
_entity_poly.pdbx_strand_id
1 'polypeptide(L)'
;MLQLRRSLALALAGAALAIVGCKPSRGEETVDCTPGAHIWVGCNQACSIGECTGDPWLQICDGDTPVSECVEGSLIAESDDSIDLCFSTCPLAQMICPESGHITVTLKGYTGSSSAFTCDWRVEERPPLTLSDAGTSTNDAGGP
;
A
#
# COMPACT_ATOMS: atom_id res chain seq x y z
N MET A 1 -42.78 24.88 -55.01
CA MET A 1 -42.76 23.40 -55.00
C MET A 1 -41.40 22.99 -54.44
N LEU A 2 -41.31 22.81 -53.12
CA LEU A 2 -41.46 21.55 -52.38
C LEU A 2 -40.26 20.59 -52.58
N GLN A 3 -39.56 20.33 -51.46
CA GLN A 3 -38.79 19.11 -51.16
C GLN A 3 -37.46 18.97 -51.95
N LEU A 4 -36.32 18.60 -51.37
CA LEU A 4 -36.16 17.50 -50.42
C LEU A 4 -34.83 17.69 -49.67
N ARG A 5 -34.91 17.77 -48.34
CA ARG A 5 -33.78 17.67 -47.42
C ARG A 5 -33.27 16.22 -47.44
N ARG A 6 -31.97 16.00 -47.61
CA ARG A 6 -31.34 14.72 -47.24
C ARG A 6 -30.06 14.97 -46.47
N SER A 7 -30.24 14.90 -45.17
CA SER A 7 -29.25 14.85 -44.11
C SER A 7 -28.28 13.68 -44.32
N LEU A 8 -26.97 13.94 -44.25
CA LEU A 8 -25.97 12.94 -43.94
C LEU A 8 -25.30 13.35 -42.63
N ALA A 9 -25.90 12.94 -41.51
CA ALA A 9 -25.22 12.96 -40.22
C ALA A 9 -24.34 11.72 -40.17
N LEU A 10 -23.03 11.88 -40.35
CA LEU A 10 -22.06 10.82 -40.10
C LEU A 10 -21.92 10.68 -38.59
N ALA A 11 -22.49 9.60 -38.04
CA ALA A 11 -22.27 9.19 -36.67
C ALA A 11 -20.83 8.67 -36.53
N LEU A 12 -19.97 9.42 -35.84
CA LEU A 12 -18.72 8.86 -35.30
C LEU A 12 -19.10 7.93 -34.15
N ALA A 13 -19.08 6.62 -34.42
CA ALA A 13 -19.14 5.60 -33.38
C ALA A 13 -17.81 5.61 -32.61
N GLY A 14 -17.83 6.15 -31.39
CA GLY A 14 -16.71 6.07 -30.45
C GLY A 14 -16.55 4.65 -29.94
N ALA A 15 -15.44 4.00 -30.33
CA ALA A 15 -14.98 2.78 -29.69
C ALA A 15 -14.17 3.15 -28.44
N ALA A 16 -14.84 3.23 -27.28
CA ALA A 16 -14.17 3.31 -25.99
C ALA A 16 -13.72 1.89 -25.61
N LEU A 17 -12.46 1.55 -25.89
CA LEU A 17 -11.81 0.38 -25.33
C LEU A 17 -11.60 0.64 -23.82
N ALA A 18 -12.44 0.04 -22.98
CA ALA A 18 -12.16 -0.05 -21.55
C ALA A 18 -11.02 -1.06 -21.37
N ILE A 19 -9.78 -0.57 -21.33
CA ILE A 19 -8.65 -1.37 -20.88
C ILE A 19 -8.88 -1.60 -19.38
N VAL A 20 -9.37 -2.79 -19.03
CA VAL A 20 -9.36 -3.28 -17.65
C VAL A 20 -7.88 -3.43 -17.28
N GLY A 21 -7.31 -2.36 -16.75
CA GLY A 21 -5.89 -2.29 -16.42
C GLY A 21 -5.60 -3.19 -15.23
N CYS A 22 -4.93 -4.31 -15.46
CA CYS A 22 -4.12 -4.92 -14.42
C CYS A 22 -3.15 -3.85 -13.91
N LYS A 23 -3.37 -3.33 -12.70
CA LYS A 23 -2.36 -2.51 -12.04
C LYS A 23 -1.18 -3.45 -11.74
N PRO A 24 0.01 -3.22 -12.33
CA PRO A 24 1.18 -3.97 -11.90
C PRO A 24 1.38 -3.71 -10.40
N SER A 25 1.69 -4.77 -9.66
CA SER A 25 2.11 -4.64 -8.27
C SER A 25 3.28 -3.66 -8.20
N ARG A 26 3.25 -2.74 -7.24
CA ARG A 26 4.35 -1.78 -7.04
C ARG A 26 5.64 -2.54 -6.78
N GLY A 27 6.71 -2.10 -7.43
CA GLY A 27 8.05 -2.65 -7.26
C GLY A 27 8.75 -2.03 -6.06
N GLU A 28 10.08 -2.15 -6.05
CA GLU A 28 10.97 -1.41 -5.17
C GLU A 28 11.11 0.02 -5.69
N GLU A 29 10.83 1.03 -4.85
CA GLU A 29 10.88 2.43 -5.27
C GLU A 29 11.02 3.38 -4.08
N THR A 30 11.46 4.59 -4.39
CA THR A 30 11.50 5.73 -3.48
C THR A 30 10.23 6.56 -3.64
N VAL A 31 9.62 6.94 -2.51
CA VAL A 31 8.42 7.79 -2.48
C VAL A 31 8.60 8.97 -1.54
N ASP A 32 7.97 10.07 -1.88
CA ASP A 32 7.93 11.27 -1.05
C ASP A 32 7.03 11.07 0.18
N CYS A 33 7.40 11.70 1.29
CA CYS A 33 6.59 11.83 2.49
C CYS A 33 6.83 13.19 3.16
N THR A 34 5.91 13.62 4.04
CA THR A 34 6.09 14.88 4.79
C THR A 34 7.07 14.66 5.95
N PRO A 35 8.23 15.34 6.02
CA PRO A 35 9.17 15.18 7.12
C PRO A 35 8.51 15.31 8.50
N GLY A 36 8.78 14.37 9.40
CA GLY A 36 8.20 14.35 10.74
C GLY A 36 6.76 13.83 10.85
N ALA A 37 6.09 13.56 9.73
CA ALA A 37 4.74 12.99 9.76
C ALA A 37 4.76 11.49 10.12
N HIS A 38 3.68 11.02 10.73
CA HIS A 38 3.47 9.60 10.96
C HIS A 38 3.00 8.93 9.68
N ILE A 39 3.78 7.96 9.21
CA ILE A 39 3.55 7.25 7.96
C ILE A 39 3.32 5.78 8.24
N TRP A 40 2.34 5.22 7.54
CA TRP A 40 2.11 3.79 7.46
C TRP A 40 2.56 3.32 6.09
N VAL A 41 3.33 2.24 6.07
CA VAL A 41 3.76 1.56 4.84
C VAL A 41 3.41 0.09 5.00
N GLY A 42 2.62 -0.46 4.09
CA GLY A 42 2.21 -1.86 4.20
C GLY A 42 1.31 -2.34 3.09
N CYS A 43 1.03 -3.63 3.12
CA CYS A 43 0.10 -4.33 2.22
C CYS A 43 -0.86 -5.22 3.02
N ASN A 44 -1.29 -4.75 4.18
CA ASN A 44 -2.21 -5.44 5.06
C ASN A 44 -3.65 -4.93 4.93
N GLN A 45 -4.47 -5.70 4.20
CA GLN A 45 -5.88 -5.36 3.98
C GLN A 45 -6.69 -5.25 5.28
N ALA A 46 -6.34 -6.00 6.33
CA ALA A 46 -7.01 -5.93 7.63
C ALA A 46 -6.83 -4.56 8.32
N CYS A 47 -5.75 -3.85 7.98
CA CYS A 47 -5.50 -2.47 8.36
C CYS A 47 -5.85 -1.44 7.27
N SER A 48 -6.63 -1.86 6.26
CA SER A 48 -7.05 -1.03 5.13
C SER A 48 -5.89 -0.35 4.41
N ILE A 49 -4.77 -1.06 4.21
CA ILE A 49 -3.59 -0.53 3.55
C ILE A 49 -2.99 -1.59 2.62
N GLY A 50 -3.31 -1.51 1.33
CA GLY A 50 -2.82 -2.47 0.34
C GLY A 50 -3.32 -3.91 0.56
N GLU A 51 -2.74 -4.85 -0.20
CA GLU A 51 -3.10 -6.28 -0.16
C GLU A 51 -1.87 -7.15 -0.40
N CYS A 52 -1.80 -8.31 0.26
CA CYS A 52 -0.69 -9.23 0.12
C CYS A 52 -1.15 -10.68 0.00
N THR A 53 -0.27 -11.52 -0.56
CA THR A 53 -0.38 -12.98 -0.52
C THR A 53 0.98 -13.58 -0.17
N GLY A 54 0.97 -14.77 0.43
CA GLY A 54 2.19 -15.40 0.91
C GLY A 54 2.71 -14.70 2.18
N ASP A 55 4.03 -14.57 2.26
CA ASP A 55 4.73 -14.07 3.45
C ASP A 55 5.79 -13.01 3.04
N PRO A 56 5.34 -11.81 2.63
CA PRO A 56 6.23 -10.73 2.23
C PRO A 56 6.82 -10.03 3.45
N TRP A 57 8.10 -9.71 3.35
CA TRP A 57 8.84 -8.89 4.29
C TRP A 57 9.09 -7.50 3.69
N LEU A 58 8.54 -6.49 4.33
CA LEU A 58 8.66 -5.08 3.97
C LEU A 58 9.91 -4.48 4.63
N GLN A 59 10.75 -3.84 3.82
CA GLN A 59 11.96 -3.17 4.27
C GLN A 59 11.91 -1.70 3.84
N ILE A 60 12.26 -0.80 4.75
CA ILE A 60 12.18 0.65 4.52
C ILE A 60 13.49 1.30 4.95
N CYS A 61 14.04 2.12 4.06
CA CYS A 61 15.23 2.94 4.31
C CYS A 61 14.89 4.41 4.12
N ASP A 62 15.79 5.28 4.58
CA ASP A 62 15.78 6.67 4.14
C ASP A 62 15.87 6.73 2.61
N GLY A 63 15.09 7.59 1.96
CA GLY A 63 15.08 7.68 0.50
C GLY A 63 16.39 8.21 -0.11
N ASP A 64 17.29 8.79 0.69
CA ASP A 64 18.68 9.07 0.28
C ASP A 64 19.52 7.79 0.12
N THR A 65 19.05 6.67 0.69
CA THR A 65 19.67 5.35 0.52
C THR A 65 19.24 4.75 -0.82
N PRO A 66 20.18 4.42 -1.73
CA PRO A 66 19.85 3.74 -2.98
C PRO A 66 19.12 2.42 -2.73
N VAL A 67 18.19 2.04 -3.61
CA VAL A 67 17.43 0.78 -3.52
C VAL A 67 18.35 -0.44 -3.32
N SER A 68 19.47 -0.51 -4.05
CA SER A 68 20.44 -1.61 -3.94
C SER A 68 21.18 -1.68 -2.60
N GLU A 69 21.18 -0.58 -1.85
CA GLU A 69 21.80 -0.46 -0.52
C GLU A 69 20.75 -0.45 0.60
N CYS A 70 19.46 -0.54 0.26
CA CYS A 70 18.39 -0.69 1.23
C CYS A 70 18.28 -2.15 1.67
N VAL A 71 19.12 -2.53 2.62
CA VAL A 71 19.34 -3.89 3.12
C VAL A 71 19.45 -3.88 4.63
N GLU A 72 19.54 -5.06 5.23
CA GLU A 72 19.75 -5.20 6.67
C GLU A 72 20.97 -4.38 7.14
N GLY A 73 20.75 -3.52 8.14
CA GLY A 73 21.74 -2.55 8.63
C GLY A 73 21.55 -1.10 8.15
N SER A 74 20.82 -0.87 7.05
CA SER A 74 20.42 0.48 6.60
C SER A 74 18.92 0.76 6.76
N LEU A 75 18.16 -0.23 7.24
CA LEU A 75 16.72 -0.13 7.45
C LEU A 75 16.40 0.85 8.59
N ILE A 76 15.46 1.75 8.35
CA ILE A 76 14.88 2.64 9.38
C ILE A 76 13.56 2.09 9.92
N ALA A 77 12.91 1.20 9.16
CA ALA A 77 11.76 0.42 9.59
C ALA A 77 11.65 -0.86 8.76
N GLU A 78 11.03 -1.88 9.34
CA GLU A 78 10.72 -3.14 8.66
C GLU A 78 9.51 -3.79 9.32
N SER A 79 8.83 -4.67 8.58
CA SER A 79 7.73 -5.50 9.08
C SER A 79 7.59 -6.71 8.17
N ASP A 80 7.56 -7.90 8.74
CA ASP A 80 7.22 -9.16 8.07
C ASP A 80 5.77 -9.54 8.37
N ASP A 81 5.35 -9.44 9.62
CA ASP A 81 3.96 -9.63 10.02
C ASP A 81 3.40 -8.42 10.78
N SER A 82 2.10 -8.44 11.02
CA SER A 82 1.40 -7.42 11.82
C SER A 82 0.26 -8.03 12.60
N ILE A 83 0.53 -9.17 13.24
CA ILE A 83 -0.47 -9.95 13.98
C ILE A 83 -1.03 -9.13 15.15
N ASP A 84 -0.18 -8.40 15.86
CA ASP A 84 -0.60 -7.64 17.05
C ASP A 84 -1.46 -6.40 16.73
N LEU A 85 -1.36 -5.87 15.51
CA LEU A 85 -2.05 -4.63 15.10
C LEU A 85 -3.22 -4.91 14.17
N CYS A 86 -3.06 -5.87 13.26
CA CYS A 86 -3.95 -6.12 12.13
C CYS A 86 -4.39 -7.58 12.05
N PHE A 87 -3.99 -8.43 13.01
CA PHE A 87 -4.35 -9.86 13.07
C PHE A 87 -4.06 -10.63 11.77
N SER A 88 -2.95 -10.30 11.10
CA SER A 88 -2.60 -10.84 9.78
C SER A 88 -1.08 -10.96 9.62
N THR A 89 -0.65 -11.90 8.77
CA THR A 89 0.75 -12.12 8.36
C THR A 89 1.20 -11.16 7.26
N CYS A 90 0.32 -10.29 6.76
CA CYS A 90 0.75 -9.22 5.86
C CYS A 90 1.45 -8.10 6.64
N PRO A 91 2.51 -7.50 6.09
CA PRO A 91 3.30 -6.50 6.80
C PRO A 91 2.64 -5.12 6.83
N LEU A 92 2.88 -4.42 7.92
CA LEU A 92 2.58 -3.01 8.17
C LEU A 92 3.66 -2.43 9.08
N ALA A 93 4.46 -1.53 8.54
CA ALA A 93 5.37 -0.70 9.29
C ALA A 93 4.73 0.66 9.59
N GLN A 94 4.85 1.11 10.84
CA GLN A 94 4.53 2.47 11.26
C GLN A 94 5.83 3.20 11.58
N MET A 95 6.03 4.38 11.02
CA MET A 95 7.28 5.13 11.16
C MET A 95 7.04 6.65 11.12
N ILE A 96 8.10 7.40 11.42
CA ILE A 96 8.14 8.84 11.17
C ILE A 96 8.90 9.08 9.88
N CYS A 97 8.34 9.86 8.96
CA CYS A 97 9.03 10.25 7.74
C CYS A 97 10.35 10.97 8.10
N PRO A 98 11.50 10.57 7.51
CA PRO A 98 12.79 11.16 7.80
C PRO A 98 12.87 12.63 7.37
N GLU A 99 13.89 13.34 7.85
CA GLU A 99 14.14 14.74 7.48
C GLU A 99 14.38 14.93 5.98
N SER A 100 14.86 13.89 5.29
CA SER A 100 15.07 13.88 3.84
C SER A 100 13.76 14.03 3.06
N GLY A 101 12.61 13.70 3.65
CA GLY A 101 11.29 13.82 3.02
C GLY A 101 10.96 12.72 2.02
N HIS A 102 11.73 11.63 2.02
CA HIS A 102 11.48 10.48 1.16
C HIS A 102 11.92 9.18 1.83
N ILE A 103 11.29 8.08 1.43
CA ILE A 103 11.61 6.74 1.90
C ILE A 103 11.80 5.81 0.70
N THR A 104 12.76 4.90 0.81
CA THR A 104 12.92 3.80 -0.14
C THR A 104 12.26 2.56 0.44
N VAL A 105 11.35 1.95 -0.32
CA VAL A 105 10.63 0.74 0.09
C VAL A 105 11.07 -0.42 -0.79
N THR A 106 11.50 -1.51 -0.15
CA THR A 106 11.84 -2.76 -0.83
C THR A 106 11.06 -3.94 -0.23
N LEU A 107 10.97 -5.02 -1.00
CA LEU A 107 10.19 -6.20 -0.63
C LEU A 107 11.02 -7.46 -0.82
N LYS A 108 11.00 -8.33 0.18
CA LYS A 108 11.57 -9.68 0.11
C LYS A 108 10.53 -10.70 0.52
N GLY A 109 10.79 -11.97 0.23
CA GLY A 109 10.08 -13.05 0.90
C GLY A 109 10.71 -13.27 2.26
N TYR A 110 9.91 -13.50 3.30
CA TYR A 110 10.44 -13.83 4.62
C TYR A 110 11.31 -15.10 4.55
N THR A 111 12.46 -15.09 5.23
CA THR A 111 13.43 -16.20 5.18
C THR A 111 12.79 -17.53 5.60
N GLY A 112 12.79 -18.52 4.71
CA GLY A 112 12.16 -19.83 4.91
C GLY A 112 10.85 -20.01 4.14
N SER A 113 10.27 -18.91 3.64
CA SER A 113 9.19 -18.94 2.65
C SER A 113 9.75 -19.38 1.29
N SER A 114 9.47 -20.62 0.90
CA SER A 114 9.66 -21.08 -0.49
C SER A 114 8.50 -20.69 -1.41
N SER A 115 7.46 -20.08 -0.83
CA SER A 115 6.24 -19.67 -1.48
C SER A 115 6.42 -18.33 -2.21
N ALA A 116 5.87 -18.24 -3.42
CA ALA A 116 5.72 -16.96 -4.07
C ALA A 116 4.88 -16.02 -3.21
N PHE A 117 5.25 -14.75 -3.14
CA PHE A 117 4.53 -13.72 -2.43
C PHE A 117 4.10 -12.61 -3.38
N THR A 118 3.09 -11.84 -2.97
CA THR A 118 2.75 -10.55 -3.59
C THR A 118 2.46 -9.54 -2.49
N CYS A 119 2.72 -8.26 -2.76
CA CYS A 119 2.45 -7.16 -1.84
C CYS A 119 2.18 -5.90 -2.66
N ASP A 120 0.91 -5.53 -2.85
CA ASP A 120 0.49 -4.24 -3.40
C ASP A 120 0.53 -3.19 -2.30
N TRP A 121 1.74 -2.80 -1.92
CA TRP A 121 1.96 -1.91 -0.79
C TRP A 121 1.53 -0.48 -1.08
N ARG A 122 1.13 0.21 -0.01
CA ARG A 122 0.68 1.61 0.00
C ARG A 122 1.44 2.38 1.06
N VAL A 123 1.47 3.70 0.88
CA VAL A 123 2.00 4.66 1.85
C VAL A 123 0.93 5.66 2.16
N GLU A 124 0.66 5.86 3.44
CA GLU A 124 -0.36 6.79 3.89
C GLU A 124 0.11 7.52 5.14
N GLU A 125 -0.13 8.83 5.18
CA GLU A 125 0.04 9.62 6.40
C GLU A 125 -1.15 9.36 7.32
N ARG A 126 -0.89 8.75 8.49
CA ARG A 126 -1.92 8.33 9.45
C ARG A 126 -1.36 8.48 10.87
N PRO A 127 -2.20 8.83 11.87
CA PRO A 127 -1.82 8.70 13.26
C PRO A 127 -1.34 7.28 13.58
N PRO A 128 -0.44 7.08 14.56
CA PRO A 128 -0.03 5.75 14.95
C PRO A 128 -1.20 5.00 15.59
N LEU A 129 -1.34 3.70 15.29
CA LEU A 129 -2.21 2.83 16.08
C LEU A 129 -1.64 2.69 17.47
N THR A 130 -2.50 2.90 18.45
CA THR A 130 -2.20 2.49 19.82
C THR A 130 -2.85 1.13 20.09
N LEU A 131 -2.24 0.30 20.94
CA LEU A 131 -2.82 -1.00 21.32
C LEU A 131 -4.25 -0.86 21.91
N SER A 132 -4.57 0.30 22.48
CA SER A 132 -5.92 0.66 22.91
C SER A 132 -6.95 0.70 21.79
N ASP A 133 -6.53 1.04 20.57
CA ASP A 133 -7.40 1.10 19.39
C ASP A 133 -7.68 -0.29 18.82
N ALA A 134 -6.77 -1.25 19.01
CA ALA A 134 -6.89 -2.63 18.53
C ALA A 134 -7.83 -3.50 19.40
N GLY A 135 -8.24 -3.03 20.58
CA GLY A 135 -8.88 -3.87 21.62
C GLY A 135 -10.29 -3.49 22.08
N THR A 136 -10.89 -2.38 21.62
CA THR A 136 -12.18 -1.93 22.17
C THR A 136 -13.37 -2.52 21.41
N SER A 137 -13.51 -3.85 21.45
CA SER A 137 -14.82 -4.50 21.28
C SER A 137 -15.53 -4.47 22.64
N THR A 138 -16.20 -3.36 22.96
CA THR A 138 -17.03 -3.25 24.17
C THR A 138 -18.20 -4.23 24.09
N ASN A 139 -18.04 -5.37 24.75
CA ASN A 139 -19.16 -6.19 25.21
C ASN A 139 -19.82 -5.50 26.42
N ASP A 140 -20.40 -4.32 26.24
CA ASP A 140 -21.32 -3.74 27.23
C ASP A 140 -22.74 -4.24 26.94
N ALA A 141 -22.95 -5.52 27.24
CA ALA A 141 -24.28 -6.08 27.44
C ALA A 141 -24.76 -5.75 28.87
N GLY A 142 -24.93 -4.46 29.15
CA GLY A 142 -25.64 -3.96 30.32
C GLY A 142 -27.13 -3.90 30.04
N GLY A 143 -27.81 -5.04 30.14
CA GLY A 143 -29.28 -5.10 30.17
C GLY A 143 -29.84 -4.62 31.52
N PRO A 144 -31.10 -4.15 31.54
CA PRO A 144 -31.68 -3.22 32.52
C PRO A 144 -31.77 -3.71 33.96
#